data_AF-A0A8C2FYW6-F1
#
_entry.id   AF-A0A8C2FYW6-F1
#
_cell.length_a   1.000
_cell.length_b   1.000
_cell.length_c   1.000
_cell.angle_alpha   90.00
_cell.angle_beta   90.00
_cell.angle_gamma   90.00
#
_symmetry.space_group_name_H-M   'P 1'
#
loop_
_entity.id
_entity.type
_entity.pdbx_description
1 polymer ?
#
loop_
_entity_poly.entity_id
_entity_poly.type
_entity_poly.pdbx_seq_one_letter_code
_entity_poly.pdbx_strand_id
1 'polypeptide(L)'
;METHMSALHSERMTSLGRDHSDQSRLIVSSNSDAEARVLVINTGGTIGMTYHKNGLSPEENVIVEKLRELPILHDEQYAQQTRLYDKTPEKTLKHYEQYDGFVILHGTDTMAYTASALSFMCENLGKSVILTGSQVPIFELRSDGRENLLGALLIAGQFVIPEVCLYFHHKLYRGNRVTKVDAESFNAFSSPNLPPLANAEADIKINWDTVWRANTTAKFTVNTQMNCNVGLLRLFPGITADTVRAFLQPPMDGIVLETYGSGNAPDNRADLLDEIHKATERGLIMINCTQCLRGSVTTSYATGQALSKAGVVAGFDMTPEAALSKLSYVLAKQDLSTEEKKKMLSRNLRGEMMVKPGGAKLSLSDSRFIQAIAKSFNICFKELEDALTPTLACAAAKIGDIEALEALREMGKQRDVMGAVPTDDFLQTSHSSNYM
;
A
#
# COMPACT_ATOMS: atom_id res chain seq x y z
N MET A 1 25.94 -28.70 2.37
CA MET A 1 25.45 -27.57 3.20
C MET A 1 24.69 -26.50 2.40
N GLU A 2 24.39 -26.73 1.11
CA GLU A 2 23.58 -25.83 0.26
C GLU A 2 22.17 -26.36 -0.04
N THR A 3 21.87 -27.62 0.29
CA THR A 3 20.58 -28.26 0.01
C THR A 3 19.54 -28.15 1.12
N HIS A 4 19.90 -27.64 2.31
CA HIS A 4 18.95 -27.48 3.43
C HIS A 4 18.37 -26.06 3.58
N MET A 5 18.95 -25.04 2.92
CA MET A 5 18.48 -23.64 3.02
C MET A 5 17.41 -23.26 1.98
N SER A 6 17.30 -23.98 0.85
CA SER A 6 16.20 -23.72 -0.11
C SER A 6 14.88 -24.39 0.30
N ALA A 7 14.93 -25.45 1.11
CA ALA A 7 13.75 -26.16 1.60
C ALA A 7 12.90 -25.29 2.57
N LEU A 8 13.56 -24.52 3.45
CA LEU A 8 12.88 -23.64 4.42
C LEU A 8 12.15 -22.45 3.75
N HIS A 9 12.56 -22.04 2.55
CA HIS A 9 11.89 -20.97 1.79
C HIS A 9 10.68 -21.50 1.01
N SER A 10 10.70 -22.77 0.62
CA SER A 10 9.59 -23.46 -0.07
C SER A 10 8.46 -23.85 0.89
N GLU A 11 8.79 -24.28 2.11
CA GLU A 11 7.80 -24.69 3.12
C GLU A 11 7.01 -23.50 3.70
N ARG A 12 7.54 -22.27 3.65
CA ARG A 12 6.81 -21.06 4.09
C ARG A 12 5.81 -20.54 3.06
N MET A 13 5.89 -20.96 1.79
CA MET A 13 4.90 -20.62 0.76
C MET A 13 3.78 -21.65 0.60
N THR A 14 3.91 -22.85 1.18
CA THR A 14 3.00 -23.99 0.93
C THR A 14 1.85 -24.15 1.93
N SER A 15 1.68 -23.26 2.91
CA SER A 15 0.53 -23.31 3.84
C SER A 15 -0.77 -22.66 3.29
N LEU A 16 -0.83 -22.31 2.00
CA LEU A 16 -1.97 -21.63 1.38
C LEU A 16 -3.15 -22.54 0.97
N GLY A 17 -3.27 -23.75 1.53
CA GLY A 17 -4.41 -24.60 1.24
C GLY A 17 -4.67 -25.68 2.27
N ARG A 18 -5.60 -25.42 3.20
CA ARG A 18 -6.74 -26.29 3.60
C ARG A 18 -7.34 -25.84 4.94
N ASP A 19 -8.67 -25.94 4.97
CA ASP A 19 -9.64 -25.82 6.08
C ASP A 19 -9.90 -24.47 6.78
N HIS A 20 -11.18 -24.11 6.80
CA HIS A 20 -11.75 -22.81 7.18
C HIS A 20 -12.46 -22.80 8.55
N SER A 21 -12.16 -23.73 9.45
CA SER A 21 -12.84 -23.82 10.76
C SER A 21 -12.06 -23.32 11.98
N ASP A 22 -10.85 -22.75 11.82
CA ASP A 22 -10.07 -22.24 12.96
C ASP A 22 -9.45 -20.86 12.69
N GLN A 23 -10.26 -19.81 12.80
CA GLN A 23 -9.84 -18.40 12.61
C GLN A 23 -9.12 -17.79 13.84
N SER A 24 -8.58 -18.60 14.75
CA SER A 24 -7.87 -18.10 15.94
C SER A 24 -6.35 -18.23 15.90
N ARG A 25 -5.74 -18.84 14.86
CA ARG A 25 -4.29 -19.06 14.80
C ARG A 25 -3.70 -18.99 13.39
N LEU A 26 -3.52 -17.77 12.88
CA LEU A 26 -2.40 -17.48 11.97
C LEU A 26 -1.26 -16.87 12.79
N ILE A 27 -0.84 -17.60 13.82
CA ILE A 27 0.47 -17.40 14.45
C ILE A 27 1.42 -18.15 13.52
N VAL A 28 2.44 -17.45 13.01
CA VAL A 28 3.59 -18.07 12.34
C VAL A 28 3.93 -19.36 13.07
N SER A 29 4.02 -20.49 12.37
CA SER A 29 4.44 -21.75 12.99
C SER A 29 5.76 -21.48 13.73
N SER A 30 5.68 -21.50 15.05
CA SER A 30 6.77 -21.14 15.92
C SER A 30 7.81 -22.24 15.86
N ASN A 31 8.82 -22.06 14.99
CA ASN A 31 10.15 -22.40 15.45
C ASN A 31 10.41 -21.44 16.62
N SER A 32 10.32 -21.96 17.84
CA SER A 32 10.41 -21.19 19.09
C SER A 32 11.76 -20.47 19.29
N ASP A 33 12.70 -20.65 18.37
CA ASP A 33 14.04 -20.04 18.36
C ASP A 33 14.25 -19.02 17.21
N ALA A 34 13.26 -18.77 16.35
CA ALA A 34 13.45 -17.86 15.21
C ALA A 34 13.17 -16.40 15.59
N GLU A 35 14.23 -15.65 15.90
CA GLU A 35 14.18 -14.22 16.17
C GLU A 35 13.92 -13.40 14.90
N ALA A 36 12.94 -12.51 14.95
CA ALA A 36 12.71 -11.54 13.87
C ALA A 36 13.67 -10.35 13.98
N ARG A 37 14.28 -9.95 12.86
CA ARG A 37 15.20 -8.81 12.78
C ARG A 37 14.54 -7.63 12.07
N VAL A 38 14.33 -6.53 12.79
CA VAL A 38 13.76 -5.30 12.21
C VAL A 38 14.84 -4.23 12.10
N LEU A 39 15.06 -3.70 10.90
CA LEU A 39 15.98 -2.57 10.69
C LEU A 39 15.25 -1.26 10.96
N VAL A 40 15.76 -0.48 11.92
CA VAL A 40 15.29 0.90 12.16
C VAL A 40 16.18 1.88 11.41
N ILE A 41 15.60 2.63 10.49
CA ILE A 41 16.26 3.69 9.71
C ILE A 41 15.83 5.04 10.28
N ASN A 42 16.76 5.76 10.90
CA ASN A 42 16.50 7.09 11.42
C ASN A 42 16.80 8.17 10.36
N THR A 43 15.75 8.78 9.79
CA THR A 43 15.88 9.92 8.87
C THR A 43 15.69 11.26 9.57
N GLY A 44 15.53 11.26 10.90
CA GLY A 44 15.30 12.44 11.73
C GLY A 44 13.83 12.64 12.10
N GLY A 45 13.43 13.89 12.28
CA GLY A 45 12.12 14.27 12.81
C GLY A 45 12.11 14.42 14.33
N THR A 46 11.00 14.95 14.86
CA THR A 46 10.83 15.32 16.27
C THR A 46 11.17 14.20 17.24
N ILE A 47 10.94 12.93 16.86
CA ILE A 47 11.17 11.76 17.71
C ILE A 47 12.58 11.67 18.27
N GLY A 48 13.60 12.07 17.50
CA GLY A 48 15.00 12.04 17.91
C GLY A 48 15.59 13.41 18.23
N MET A 49 14.79 14.48 18.32
CA MET A 49 15.27 15.83 18.60
C MET A 49 15.52 16.05 20.10
N THR A 50 16.43 16.94 20.42
CA THR A 50 16.77 17.39 21.77
C THR A 50 16.59 18.90 21.91
N TYR A 51 16.32 19.36 23.13
CA TYR A 51 16.18 20.79 23.41
C TYR A 51 17.54 21.46 23.55
N HIS A 52 17.78 22.46 22.70
CA HIS A 52 18.89 23.39 22.81
C HIS A 52 18.41 24.81 23.06
N LYS A 53 19.33 25.73 23.32
CA LYS A 53 19.02 27.16 23.56
C LYS A 53 18.19 27.82 22.45
N ASN A 54 18.25 27.31 21.22
CA ASN A 54 17.55 27.86 20.05
C ASN A 54 16.32 27.04 19.61
N GLY A 55 15.88 26.07 20.41
CA GLY A 55 14.76 25.18 20.09
C GLY A 55 15.16 23.72 19.93
N LEU A 56 14.29 22.93 19.30
CA LEU A 56 14.51 21.51 19.01
C LEU A 56 15.41 21.35 17.79
N SER A 57 16.47 20.55 17.91
CA SER A 57 17.30 20.16 16.76
C SER A 57 17.73 18.69 16.84
N PRO A 58 18.06 18.04 15.72
CA PRO A 58 18.55 16.67 15.72
C PRO A 58 19.99 16.60 16.23
N GLU A 59 20.30 15.55 16.97
CA GLU A 59 21.67 15.19 17.37
C GLU A 59 22.00 13.76 16.90
N GLU A 60 23.22 13.57 16.38
CA GLU A 60 23.64 12.27 15.86
C GLU A 60 23.79 11.25 17.01
N ASN A 61 23.34 10.01 16.78
CA ASN A 61 23.43 8.87 17.70
C ASN A 61 22.70 8.99 19.05
N VAL A 62 22.24 10.18 19.45
CA VAL A 62 21.50 10.38 20.72
C VAL A 62 20.29 9.47 20.82
N ILE A 63 19.54 9.27 19.73
CA ILE A 63 18.39 8.36 19.76
C ILE A 63 18.79 6.92 20.10
N VAL A 64 19.92 6.42 19.59
CA VAL A 64 20.35 5.04 19.84
C VAL A 64 20.81 4.89 21.29
N GLU A 65 21.59 5.84 21.78
CA GLU A 65 22.05 5.88 23.17
C GLU A 65 20.87 5.88 24.13
N LYS A 66 19.89 6.76 23.88
CA LYS A 66 18.70 6.89 24.72
C LYS A 66 17.75 5.71 24.62
N LEU A 67 17.62 5.08 23.45
CA LEU A 67 16.82 3.87 23.32
C LEU A 67 17.38 2.72 24.17
N ARG A 68 18.71 2.62 24.32
CA ARG A 68 19.35 1.62 25.21
C ARG A 68 19.06 1.85 26.69
N GLU A 69 18.70 3.08 27.08
CA GLU A 69 18.30 3.41 28.45
C GLU A 69 16.84 3.02 28.74
N LEU A 70 16.04 2.65 27.74
CA LEU A 70 14.61 2.34 27.87
C LEU A 70 14.38 0.81 27.92
N PRO A 71 14.07 0.21 29.09
CA PRO A 71 13.90 -1.24 29.21
C PRO A 71 12.75 -1.80 28.35
N ILE A 72 11.78 -0.97 28.00
CA ILE A 72 10.67 -1.33 27.11
C ILE A 72 11.10 -1.54 25.65
N LEU A 73 12.26 -1.03 25.26
CA LEU A 73 12.77 -1.06 23.88
C LEU A 73 14.13 -1.75 23.78
N HIS A 74 14.85 -1.92 24.89
CA HIS A 74 16.17 -2.53 24.92
C HIS A 74 16.37 -3.41 26.14
N ASP A 75 16.69 -4.68 25.90
CA ASP A 75 17.13 -5.61 26.93
C ASP A 75 18.65 -5.74 26.89
N GLU A 76 19.31 -5.11 27.86
CA GLU A 76 20.76 -5.12 27.98
C GLU A 76 21.34 -6.52 28.27
N GLN A 77 20.62 -7.35 29.03
CA GLN A 77 21.09 -8.70 29.35
C GLN A 77 21.10 -9.55 28.09
N TYR A 78 20.02 -9.49 27.32
CA TYR A 78 19.90 -10.17 26.05
C TYR A 78 20.95 -9.67 25.03
N ALA A 79 21.18 -8.35 24.94
CA ALA A 79 22.19 -7.78 24.05
C ALA A 79 23.62 -8.26 24.35
N GLN A 80 23.97 -8.39 25.64
CA GLN A 80 25.26 -8.93 26.08
C GLN A 80 25.39 -10.43 25.78
N GLN A 81 24.35 -11.21 26.09
CA GLN A 81 24.34 -12.66 25.86
C GLN A 81 24.49 -13.01 24.37
N THR A 82 23.83 -12.24 23.49
CA THR A 82 23.85 -12.47 22.04
C THR A 82 25.00 -11.76 21.32
N ARG A 83 25.87 -11.05 22.06
CA ARG A 83 26.97 -10.23 21.54
C ARG A 83 26.50 -9.27 20.43
N LEU A 84 25.36 -8.63 20.67
CA LEU A 84 24.71 -7.77 19.68
C LEU A 84 25.63 -6.60 19.25
N TYR A 85 26.45 -6.11 20.18
CA TYR A 85 27.37 -4.98 19.96
C TYR A 85 28.61 -5.32 19.12
N ASP A 86 28.94 -6.60 18.94
CA ASP A 86 30.09 -7.03 18.14
C ASP A 86 29.79 -7.01 16.64
N LYS A 87 28.51 -6.82 16.27
CA LYS A 87 28.04 -6.80 14.88
C LYS A 87 28.01 -5.36 14.38
N THR A 88 28.62 -5.09 13.22
CA THR A 88 28.45 -3.82 12.52
C THR A 88 27.17 -3.88 11.69
N PRO A 89 26.09 -3.16 12.03
CA PRO A 89 24.87 -3.21 11.25
C PRO A 89 25.06 -2.43 9.94
N GLU A 90 24.70 -3.07 8.82
CA GLU A 90 24.68 -2.41 7.52
C GLU A 90 23.41 -1.53 7.39
N LYS A 91 23.59 -0.25 7.06
CA LYS A 91 22.59 0.82 7.31
C LYS A 91 21.68 1.16 6.13
N THR A 92 21.29 0.21 5.28
CA THR A 92 20.46 0.54 4.10
C THR A 92 19.46 -0.55 3.70
N LEU A 93 18.37 -0.15 3.03
CA LEU A 93 17.39 -1.04 2.38
C LEU A 93 18.00 -2.02 1.37
N LYS A 94 19.27 -1.83 0.96
CA LYS A 94 20.01 -2.77 0.11
C LYS A 94 20.24 -4.12 0.79
N HIS A 95 20.09 -4.19 2.12
CA HIS A 95 20.18 -5.40 2.92
C HIS A 95 18.82 -6.05 3.14
N TYR A 96 17.92 -5.91 2.15
CA TYR A 96 16.55 -6.37 2.23
C TYR A 96 16.42 -7.81 2.73
N GLU A 97 17.33 -8.70 2.33
CA GLU A 97 17.33 -10.11 2.71
C GLU A 97 17.77 -10.40 4.15
N GLN A 98 18.48 -9.48 4.82
CA GLN A 98 19.04 -9.70 6.16
C GLN A 98 18.04 -9.41 7.30
N TYR A 99 16.93 -8.73 6.98
CA TYR A 99 15.93 -8.26 7.94
C TYR A 99 14.54 -8.77 7.56
N ASP A 100 13.67 -8.97 8.53
CA ASP A 100 12.29 -9.44 8.34
C ASP A 100 11.30 -8.27 8.14
N GLY A 101 11.68 -7.07 8.60
CA GLY A 101 10.89 -5.85 8.45
C GLY A 101 11.74 -4.59 8.60
N PHE A 102 11.13 -3.45 8.29
CA PHE A 102 11.78 -2.14 8.32
C PHE A 102 10.89 -1.14 9.05
N VAL A 103 11.50 -0.33 9.92
CA VAL A 103 10.87 0.84 10.53
C VAL A 103 11.66 2.08 10.12
N ILE A 104 10.98 3.12 9.66
CA ILE A 104 11.59 4.38 9.25
C ILE A 104 11.09 5.47 10.21
N LEU A 105 12.01 6.01 11.00
CA LEU A 105 11.72 7.18 11.84
C LEU A 105 11.80 8.43 11.01
N HIS A 106 10.71 9.20 10.97
CA HIS A 106 10.56 10.34 10.09
C HIS A 106 9.82 11.50 10.77
N GLY A 107 10.05 12.72 10.30
CA GLY A 107 9.29 13.91 10.74
C GLY A 107 7.83 13.84 10.27
N THR A 108 6.88 14.28 11.10
CA THR A 108 5.45 14.12 10.81
C THR A 108 4.96 14.97 9.64
N ASP A 109 5.56 16.14 9.42
CA ASP A 109 5.07 17.12 8.42
C ASP A 109 5.06 16.61 6.99
N THR A 110 6.04 15.79 6.60
CA THR A 110 6.15 15.24 5.24
C THR A 110 6.06 13.71 5.19
N MET A 111 5.70 13.07 6.32
CA MET A 111 5.66 11.61 6.42
C MET A 111 4.72 10.96 5.40
N ALA A 112 3.55 11.57 5.15
CA ALA A 112 2.59 11.09 4.16
C ALA A 112 3.15 11.12 2.72
N TYR A 113 3.95 12.14 2.39
CA TYR A 113 4.64 12.24 1.09
C TYR A 113 5.72 11.16 0.97
N THR A 114 6.54 10.97 2.00
CA THR A 114 7.58 9.93 2.00
C THR A 114 6.97 8.53 1.92
N ALA A 115 5.91 8.25 2.69
CA ALA A 115 5.20 6.98 2.64
C ALA A 115 4.62 6.70 1.25
N SER A 116 4.05 7.74 0.62
CA SER A 116 3.52 7.67 -0.74
C SER A 116 4.62 7.38 -1.76
N ALA A 117 5.73 8.12 -1.73
CA ALA A 117 6.86 7.94 -2.63
C ALA A 117 7.46 6.54 -2.50
N LEU A 118 7.75 6.09 -1.28
CA LEU A 118 8.29 4.76 -1.01
C LEU A 118 7.36 3.66 -1.52
N SER A 119 6.04 3.83 -1.42
CA SER A 119 5.08 2.82 -1.93
C SER A 119 5.24 2.58 -3.44
N PHE A 120 5.59 3.59 -4.22
CA PHE A 120 5.84 3.46 -5.66
C PHE A 120 7.26 2.98 -5.96
N MET A 121 8.26 3.51 -5.24
CA MET A 121 9.67 3.16 -5.41
C MET A 121 9.97 1.70 -5.05
N CYS A 122 9.34 1.17 -4.00
CA CYS A 122 9.50 -0.20 -3.53
C CYS A 122 8.58 -1.14 -4.33
N GLU A 123 9.05 -1.60 -5.48
CA GLU A 123 8.30 -2.52 -6.33
C GLU A 123 8.44 -3.96 -5.83
N ASN A 124 7.36 -4.75 -5.93
CA ASN A 124 7.31 -6.15 -5.49
C ASN A 124 7.74 -6.33 -4.02
N LEU A 125 7.32 -5.40 -3.15
CA LEU A 125 7.57 -5.48 -1.73
C LEU A 125 6.93 -6.75 -1.14
N GLY A 126 7.69 -7.46 -0.31
CA GLY A 126 7.27 -8.70 0.35
C GLY A 126 7.42 -8.67 1.88
N LYS A 127 7.88 -7.55 2.45
CA LYS A 127 8.14 -7.34 3.88
C LYS A 127 7.48 -6.04 4.34
N SER A 128 7.23 -5.96 5.64
CA SER A 128 6.63 -4.78 6.27
C SER A 128 7.61 -3.62 6.29
N VAL A 129 7.21 -2.47 5.72
CA VAL A 129 7.95 -1.20 5.83
C VAL A 129 7.06 -0.19 6.51
N ILE A 130 7.39 0.23 7.73
CA ILE A 130 6.53 1.08 8.56
C ILE A 130 7.21 2.41 8.81
N LEU A 131 6.61 3.51 8.34
CA LEU A 131 6.99 4.85 8.75
C LEU A 131 6.32 5.17 10.09
N THR A 132 7.08 5.78 11.00
CA THR A 132 6.55 6.31 12.24
C THR A 132 7.37 7.51 12.73
N GLY A 133 6.90 8.15 13.78
CA GLY A 133 7.52 9.34 14.36
C GLY A 133 6.80 9.75 15.63
N SER A 134 6.88 11.03 15.99
CA SER A 134 6.18 11.56 17.15
C SER A 134 5.94 13.06 17.01
N GLN A 135 4.96 13.56 17.74
CA GLN A 135 4.72 14.99 17.92
C GLN A 135 5.62 15.58 19.01
N VAL A 136 6.02 14.74 19.98
CA VAL A 136 6.89 15.12 21.09
C VAL A 136 8.13 14.22 21.10
N PRO A 137 9.36 14.73 21.31
CA PRO A 137 10.57 13.90 21.29
C PRO A 137 10.49 12.72 22.26
N ILE A 138 11.02 11.56 21.87
CA ILE A 138 10.85 10.29 22.62
C ILE A 138 11.38 10.33 24.06
N PHE A 139 12.30 11.27 24.32
CA PHE A 139 12.94 11.47 25.62
C PHE A 139 12.03 12.21 26.62
N GLU A 140 11.04 12.96 26.14
CA GLU A 140 10.14 13.74 26.99
C GLU A 140 9.12 12.87 27.71
N LEU A 141 8.72 13.27 28.92
CA LEU A 141 7.86 12.46 29.79
C LEU A 141 6.54 12.07 29.10
N ARG A 142 5.89 13.02 28.43
CA ARG A 142 4.57 12.87 27.79
C ARG A 142 4.66 12.52 26.30
N SER A 143 5.77 11.94 25.85
CA SER A 143 5.98 11.62 24.43
C SER A 143 5.08 10.50 23.93
N ASP A 144 4.51 10.70 22.75
CA ASP A 144 3.86 9.68 21.92
C ASP A 144 4.87 8.76 21.18
N GLY A 145 6.15 9.14 21.13
CA GLY A 145 7.18 8.43 20.38
C GLY A 145 7.51 7.03 20.90
N ARG A 146 7.35 6.77 22.20
CA ARG A 146 7.63 5.45 22.80
C ARG A 146 6.64 4.41 22.30
N GLU A 147 5.35 4.72 22.40
CA GLU A 147 4.26 3.86 21.95
C GLU A 147 4.25 3.71 20.43
N ASN A 148 4.48 4.80 19.69
CA ASN A 148 4.56 4.77 18.24
C ASN A 148 5.71 3.86 17.74
N LEU A 149 6.91 4.00 18.31
CA LEU A 149 8.06 3.16 17.94
C LEU A 149 7.86 1.70 18.35
N LEU A 150 7.41 1.45 19.57
CA LEU A 150 7.15 0.10 20.06
C LEU A 150 6.11 -0.63 19.20
N GLY A 151 4.98 0.03 18.91
CA GLY A 151 3.94 -0.54 18.05
C GLY A 151 4.42 -0.79 16.62
N ALA A 152 5.24 0.09 16.04
CA ALA A 152 5.84 -0.11 14.73
C ALA A 152 6.80 -1.32 14.71
N LEU A 153 7.64 -1.47 15.74
CA LEU A 153 8.56 -2.60 15.88
C LEU A 153 7.82 -3.93 16.04
N LEU A 154 6.80 -3.97 16.91
CA LEU A 154 5.97 -5.16 17.12
C LEU A 154 5.28 -5.58 15.82
N ILE A 155 4.66 -4.62 15.11
CA ILE A 155 3.98 -4.95 13.85
C ILE A 155 4.96 -5.43 12.79
N ALA A 156 6.09 -4.74 12.61
CA ALA A 156 7.09 -5.09 11.59
C ALA A 156 7.79 -6.44 11.88
N GLY A 157 7.95 -6.82 13.15
CA GLY A 157 8.61 -8.06 13.55
C GLY A 157 7.68 -9.27 13.62
N GLN A 158 6.38 -9.06 13.90
CA GLN A 158 5.43 -10.16 14.14
C GLN A 158 4.52 -10.45 12.94
N PHE A 159 4.30 -9.48 12.04
CA PHE A 159 3.37 -9.63 10.92
C PHE A 159 4.03 -9.29 9.58
N VAL A 160 3.65 -10.05 8.55
CA VAL A 160 4.07 -9.80 7.16
C VAL A 160 2.94 -9.05 6.45
N ILE A 161 3.03 -7.72 6.44
CA ILE A 161 2.16 -6.81 5.71
C ILE A 161 3.00 -6.21 4.59
N PRO A 162 2.95 -6.74 3.35
CA PRO A 162 3.89 -6.42 2.27
C PRO A 162 3.59 -5.05 1.62
N GLU A 163 3.55 -4.01 2.45
CA GLU A 163 3.20 -2.65 2.07
C GLU A 163 4.08 -1.64 2.79
N VAL A 164 4.21 -0.46 2.18
CA VAL A 164 4.67 0.73 2.89
C VAL A 164 3.49 1.27 3.70
N CYS A 165 3.64 1.24 5.02
CA CYS A 165 2.63 1.63 5.98
C CYS A 165 3.06 2.85 6.78
N LEU A 166 2.10 3.51 7.44
CA LEU A 166 2.35 4.54 8.44
C LEU A 166 1.68 4.11 9.74
N TYR A 167 2.44 4.03 10.83
CA TYR A 167 1.92 3.69 12.15
C TYR A 167 1.94 4.91 13.08
N PHE A 168 0.77 5.28 13.60
CA PHE A 168 0.62 6.42 14.50
C PHE A 168 -0.63 6.25 15.36
N HIS A 169 -0.54 6.58 16.65
CA HIS A 169 -1.69 6.60 17.57
C HIS A 169 -2.54 5.32 17.48
N HIS A 170 -1.89 4.19 17.73
CA HIS A 170 -2.52 2.87 17.79
C HIS A 170 -3.14 2.37 16.47
N LYS A 171 -2.83 3.01 15.33
CA LYS A 171 -3.38 2.65 14.01
C LYS A 171 -2.27 2.47 13.00
N LEU A 172 -2.39 1.39 12.21
CA LEU A 172 -1.58 1.15 11.03
C LEU A 172 -2.38 1.52 9.79
N TYR A 173 -1.85 2.41 8.97
CA TYR A 173 -2.47 2.86 7.73
C TYR A 173 -1.64 2.42 6.52
N ARG A 174 -2.29 2.22 5.37
CA ARG A 174 -1.61 2.13 4.08
C ARG A 174 -0.95 3.49 3.78
N GLY A 175 0.36 3.51 3.56
CA GLY A 175 1.15 4.75 3.50
C GLY A 175 0.67 5.75 2.44
N ASN A 176 0.32 5.27 1.25
CA ASN A 176 -0.19 6.08 0.14
C ASN A 176 -1.70 6.42 0.23
N ARG A 177 -2.31 6.25 1.41
CA ARG A 177 -3.68 6.65 1.72
C ARG A 177 -3.78 7.66 2.85
N VAL A 178 -2.64 8.04 3.43
CA VAL A 178 -2.58 8.90 4.60
C VAL A 178 -2.40 10.36 4.21
N THR A 179 -2.99 11.24 5.00
CA THR A 179 -2.68 12.67 5.06
C THR A 179 -2.59 13.13 6.52
N LYS A 180 -1.78 14.16 6.80
CA LYS A 180 -1.69 14.77 8.14
C LYS A 180 -2.86 15.74 8.30
N VAL A 181 -3.72 15.51 9.28
CA VAL A 181 -4.96 16.27 9.50
C VAL A 181 -4.91 17.16 10.74
N ASP A 182 -3.96 16.94 11.63
CA ASP A 182 -3.80 17.71 12.85
C ASP A 182 -2.32 18.01 13.12
N ALA A 183 -2.03 19.26 13.46
CA ALA A 183 -0.66 19.74 13.68
C ALA A 183 -0.18 19.55 15.12
N GLU A 184 -1.09 19.33 16.08
CA GLU A 184 -0.79 19.29 17.51
C GLU A 184 -1.17 17.95 18.14
N SER A 185 -2.33 17.39 17.78
CA SER A 185 -2.86 16.15 18.35
C SER A 185 -1.94 14.96 18.09
N PHE A 186 -1.89 14.01 19.04
CA PHE A 186 -1.25 12.72 18.82
C PHE A 186 -1.97 11.89 17.76
N ASN A 187 -3.27 12.10 17.55
CA ASN A 187 -3.99 11.52 16.41
C ASN A 187 -3.80 12.39 15.15
N ALA A 188 -2.54 12.60 14.75
CA ALA A 188 -2.14 13.56 13.71
C ALA A 188 -2.53 13.16 12.28
N PHE A 189 -2.70 11.86 12.03
CA PHE A 189 -2.87 11.30 10.69
C PHE A 189 -4.23 10.66 10.48
N SER A 190 -4.73 10.74 9.25
CA SER A 190 -5.98 10.09 8.84
C SER A 190 -5.83 9.42 7.48
N SER A 191 -6.55 8.32 7.28
CA SER A 191 -6.75 7.66 5.99
C SER A 191 -8.21 7.82 5.59
N PRO A 192 -8.58 8.90 4.87
CA PRO A 192 -9.98 9.31 4.75
C PRO A 192 -10.82 8.41 3.83
N ASN A 193 -10.18 7.77 2.85
CA ASN A 193 -10.84 6.96 1.82
C ASN A 193 -10.56 5.45 1.94
N LEU A 194 -9.77 5.02 2.93
CA LEU A 194 -9.49 3.61 3.22
C LEU A 194 -9.43 3.40 4.74
N PRO A 195 -10.09 2.38 5.33
CA PRO A 195 -9.93 2.09 6.75
C PRO A 195 -8.48 1.72 7.11
N PRO A 196 -8.07 1.84 8.38
CA PRO A 196 -6.77 1.35 8.85
C PRO A 196 -6.57 -0.13 8.51
N LEU A 197 -5.33 -0.50 8.17
CA LEU A 197 -4.91 -1.88 7.97
C LEU A 197 -4.87 -2.65 9.28
N ALA A 198 -4.57 -1.97 10.40
CA ALA A 198 -4.66 -2.55 11.73
C ALA A 198 -5.02 -1.52 12.79
N ASN A 199 -5.65 -1.98 13.87
CA ASN A 199 -5.81 -1.23 15.12
C ASN A 199 -5.10 -2.00 16.24
N ALA A 200 -4.21 -1.32 16.96
CA ALA A 200 -3.41 -1.86 18.05
C ALA A 200 -3.98 -1.35 19.39
N GLU A 201 -5.08 -1.97 19.83
CA GLU A 201 -5.71 -1.69 21.12
C GLU A 201 -5.15 -2.68 22.16
N ALA A 202 -6.00 -3.28 23.02
CA ALA A 202 -5.57 -4.39 23.87
C ALA A 202 -5.01 -5.56 23.04
N ASP A 203 -5.59 -5.81 21.87
CA ASP A 203 -5.10 -6.74 20.86
C ASP A 203 -4.72 -5.97 19.57
N ILE A 204 -3.75 -6.49 18.83
CA ILE A 204 -3.44 -6.03 17.48
C ILE A 204 -4.38 -6.75 16.49
N LYS A 205 -5.37 -6.03 15.96
CA LYS A 205 -6.34 -6.55 14.99
C LYS A 205 -6.01 -6.07 13.59
N ILE A 206 -5.59 -6.99 12.72
CA ILE A 206 -5.28 -6.72 11.32
C ILE A 206 -6.51 -6.97 10.44
N ASN A 207 -6.83 -6.03 9.57
CA ASN A 207 -7.85 -6.15 8.55
C ASN A 207 -7.26 -6.74 7.26
N TRP A 208 -7.05 -8.07 7.26
CA TRP A 208 -6.43 -8.82 6.16
C TRP A 208 -7.17 -8.71 4.82
N ASP A 209 -8.46 -8.35 4.83
CA ASP A 209 -9.25 -8.12 3.61
C ASP A 209 -8.84 -6.83 2.90
N THR A 210 -8.25 -5.88 3.64
CA THR A 210 -7.77 -4.61 3.08
C THR A 210 -6.30 -4.63 2.70
N VAL A 211 -5.51 -5.54 3.28
CA VAL A 211 -4.08 -5.70 3.00
C VAL A 211 -3.90 -6.10 1.53
N TRP A 212 -3.06 -5.34 0.84
CA TRP A 212 -2.66 -5.58 -0.53
C TRP A 212 -1.75 -6.80 -0.56
N ARG A 213 -2.22 -7.87 -1.17
CA ARG A 213 -1.41 -9.09 -1.31
C ARG A 213 -0.51 -8.97 -2.53
N ALA A 214 0.73 -9.42 -2.39
CA ALA A 214 1.60 -9.59 -3.54
C ALA A 214 0.93 -10.53 -4.56
N ASN A 215 0.77 -10.06 -5.78
CA ASN A 215 0.19 -10.82 -6.90
C ASN A 215 1.26 -11.31 -7.88
N THR A 216 2.53 -11.26 -7.47
CA THR A 216 3.69 -11.54 -8.30
C THR A 216 4.76 -12.26 -7.50
N THR A 217 5.51 -13.13 -8.18
CA THR A 217 6.71 -13.79 -7.66
C THR A 217 8.00 -13.04 -8.02
N ALA A 218 7.86 -11.87 -8.65
CA ALA A 218 9.00 -11.02 -8.99
C ALA A 218 9.76 -10.61 -7.72
N LYS A 219 11.10 -10.53 -7.85
CA LYS A 219 11.95 -10.07 -6.75
C LYS A 219 11.68 -8.60 -6.42
N PHE A 220 11.86 -8.27 -5.15
CA PHE A 220 11.83 -6.89 -4.68
C PHE A 220 12.86 -6.04 -5.44
N THR A 221 12.43 -4.89 -5.92
CA THR A 221 13.29 -3.90 -6.59
C THR A 221 13.00 -2.50 -6.09
N VAL A 222 14.03 -1.67 -6.06
CA VAL A 222 13.90 -0.25 -5.69
C VAL A 222 14.15 0.59 -6.93
N ASN A 223 13.14 1.35 -7.33
CA ASN A 223 13.26 2.35 -8.38
C ASN A 223 13.37 3.74 -7.77
N THR A 224 14.56 4.32 -7.79
CA THR A 224 14.84 5.64 -7.20
C THR A 224 14.66 6.79 -8.19
N GLN A 225 14.38 6.52 -9.47
CA GLN A 225 14.20 7.55 -10.47
C GLN A 225 12.82 8.19 -10.32
N MET A 226 12.81 9.48 -10.02
CA MET A 226 11.62 10.31 -9.80
C MET A 226 11.77 11.61 -10.59
N ASN A 227 10.70 12.07 -11.24
CA ASN A 227 10.73 13.37 -11.92
C ASN A 227 10.48 14.49 -10.89
N CYS A 228 11.43 15.43 -10.77
CA CYS A 228 11.35 16.56 -9.85
C CYS A 228 10.53 17.74 -10.39
N ASN A 229 10.25 17.78 -11.69
CA ASN A 229 9.47 18.83 -12.35
C ASN A 229 7.96 18.55 -12.23
N VAL A 230 7.50 18.33 -11.00
CA VAL A 230 6.09 18.15 -10.67
C VAL A 230 5.63 19.16 -9.64
N GLY A 231 4.34 19.53 -9.67
CA GLY A 231 3.78 20.50 -8.74
C GLY A 231 2.34 20.22 -8.31
N LEU A 232 1.91 20.90 -7.26
CA LEU A 232 0.53 20.91 -6.75
C LEU A 232 -0.07 22.29 -7.01
N LEU A 233 -1.17 22.35 -7.75
CA LEU A 233 -1.92 23.58 -7.99
C LEU A 233 -3.31 23.46 -7.37
N ARG A 234 -3.55 24.23 -6.30
CA ARG A 234 -4.87 24.31 -5.68
C ARG A 234 -5.71 25.40 -6.32
N LEU A 235 -6.85 25.04 -6.90
CA LEU A 235 -7.81 26.03 -7.39
C LEU A 235 -8.51 26.73 -6.23
N PHE A 236 -8.76 28.04 -6.36
CA PHE A 236 -9.57 28.79 -5.41
C PHE A 236 -10.42 29.83 -6.14
N PRO A 237 -11.58 30.25 -5.58
CA PRO A 237 -12.41 31.27 -6.21
C PRO A 237 -11.62 32.55 -6.44
N GLY A 238 -11.55 33.01 -7.69
CA GLY A 238 -10.78 34.19 -8.07
C GLY A 238 -9.38 33.91 -8.61
N ILE A 239 -8.93 32.66 -8.71
CA ILE A 239 -7.68 32.33 -9.41
C ILE A 239 -7.71 32.86 -10.86
N THR A 240 -6.63 33.51 -11.27
CA THR A 240 -6.52 34.15 -12.59
C THR A 240 -5.93 33.19 -13.62
N ALA A 241 -6.28 33.37 -14.90
CA ALA A 241 -5.66 32.61 -15.98
C ALA A 241 -4.16 32.86 -16.08
N ASP A 242 -3.69 34.07 -15.75
CA ASP A 242 -2.26 34.37 -15.75
C ASP A 242 -1.50 33.62 -14.64
N THR A 243 -2.09 33.47 -13.45
CA THR A 243 -1.53 32.62 -12.38
C THR A 243 -1.41 31.17 -12.83
N VAL A 244 -2.46 30.62 -13.45
CA VAL A 244 -2.43 29.25 -13.98
C VAL A 244 -1.39 29.12 -15.08
N ARG A 245 -1.37 30.04 -16.05
CA ARG A 245 -0.40 30.07 -17.15
C ARG A 245 1.03 30.07 -16.62
N ALA A 246 1.34 30.93 -15.65
CA ALA A 246 2.67 31.05 -15.05
C ALA A 246 3.09 29.75 -14.35
N PHE A 247 2.16 29.11 -13.62
CA PHE A 247 2.44 27.87 -12.91
C PHE A 247 2.67 26.67 -13.84
N LEU A 248 2.04 26.68 -15.03
CA LEU A 248 2.14 25.62 -16.04
C LEU A 248 3.28 25.83 -17.06
N GLN A 249 4.21 26.76 -16.79
CA GLN A 249 5.36 27.00 -17.68
C GLN A 249 6.44 25.89 -17.54
N PRO A 250 7.24 25.66 -18.60
CA PRO A 250 8.45 24.87 -18.50
C PRO A 250 9.37 25.35 -17.37
N PRO A 251 10.11 24.44 -16.68
CA PRO A 251 10.34 23.03 -17.02
C PRO A 251 9.28 22.06 -16.47
N MET A 252 8.09 22.52 -16.07
CA MET A 252 7.06 21.67 -15.46
C MET A 252 6.58 20.56 -16.40
N ASP A 253 6.69 19.30 -15.96
CA ASP A 253 6.30 18.11 -16.72
C ASP A 253 4.94 17.54 -16.28
N GLY A 254 4.53 17.79 -15.04
CA GLY A 254 3.20 17.40 -14.59
C GLY A 254 2.69 18.11 -13.35
N ILE A 255 1.37 18.23 -13.25
CA ILE A 255 0.69 18.91 -12.14
C ILE A 255 -0.40 18.05 -11.53
N VAL A 256 -0.46 18.02 -10.21
CA VAL A 256 -1.67 17.60 -9.49
C VAL A 256 -2.53 18.84 -9.26
N LEU A 257 -3.69 18.86 -9.89
CA LEU A 257 -4.68 19.92 -9.78
C LEU A 257 -5.67 19.57 -8.67
N GLU A 258 -5.71 20.36 -7.59
CA GLU A 258 -6.71 20.20 -6.55
C GLU A 258 -7.94 21.04 -6.87
N THR A 259 -9.07 20.38 -7.13
CA THR A 259 -10.33 21.01 -7.59
C THR A 259 -11.47 20.80 -6.59
N TYR A 260 -12.61 21.45 -6.81
CA TYR A 260 -13.69 21.47 -5.83
C TYR A 260 -14.54 20.21 -5.84
N GLY A 261 -15.03 19.79 -4.67
CA GLY A 261 -16.06 18.77 -4.53
C GLY A 261 -15.70 17.46 -5.25
N SER A 262 -16.53 17.03 -6.19
CA SER A 262 -16.33 15.79 -6.97
C SER A 262 -15.36 15.92 -8.14
N GLY A 263 -14.46 16.91 -8.14
CA GLY A 263 -13.48 17.12 -9.21
C GLY A 263 -13.78 18.27 -10.18
N ASN A 264 -14.49 19.29 -9.73
CA ASN A 264 -15.04 20.35 -10.58
C ASN A 264 -14.09 21.55 -10.70
N ALA A 265 -13.85 22.00 -11.93
CA ALA A 265 -13.31 23.33 -12.21
C ALA A 265 -14.44 24.29 -12.67
N PRO A 266 -14.24 25.62 -12.58
CA PRO A 266 -15.22 26.59 -13.07
C PRO A 266 -15.46 26.41 -14.59
N ASP A 267 -16.66 25.99 -14.98
CA ASP A 267 -17.06 25.77 -16.38
C ASP A 267 -17.41 27.07 -17.12
N ASN A 268 -17.76 28.12 -16.38
CA ASN A 268 -17.97 29.48 -16.88
C ASN A 268 -16.65 30.26 -17.15
N ARG A 269 -15.49 29.63 -16.96
CA ARG A 269 -14.15 30.24 -17.16
C ARG A 269 -13.41 29.55 -18.30
N ALA A 270 -13.84 29.85 -19.53
CA ALA A 270 -13.21 29.34 -20.74
C ALA A 270 -11.72 29.69 -20.82
N ASP A 271 -11.32 30.85 -20.28
CA ASP A 271 -9.92 31.28 -20.17
C ASP A 271 -9.07 30.33 -19.32
N LEU A 272 -9.58 29.81 -18.21
CA LEU A 272 -8.87 28.84 -17.36
C LEU A 272 -8.76 27.48 -18.04
N LEU A 273 -9.85 27.00 -18.63
CA LEU A 273 -9.87 25.71 -19.32
C LEU A 273 -8.94 25.71 -20.54
N ASP A 274 -8.84 26.84 -21.24
CA ASP A 274 -7.95 27.03 -22.38
C ASP A 274 -6.46 26.96 -21.96
N GLU A 275 -6.05 27.58 -20.84
CA GLU A 275 -4.67 27.44 -20.33
C GLU A 275 -4.32 26.00 -19.91
N ILE A 276 -5.28 25.28 -19.32
CA ILE A 276 -5.13 23.85 -19.00
C ILE A 276 -4.99 23.03 -20.29
N HIS A 277 -5.86 23.27 -21.26
CA HIS A 277 -5.83 22.55 -22.53
C HIS A 277 -4.50 22.78 -23.27
N LYS A 278 -4.06 24.03 -23.42
CA LYS A 278 -2.75 24.38 -23.99
C LYS A 278 -1.60 23.69 -23.27
N ALA A 279 -1.66 23.54 -21.95
CA ALA A 279 -0.63 22.83 -21.21
C ALA A 279 -0.61 21.32 -21.53
N THR A 280 -1.78 20.69 -21.64
CA THR A 280 -1.85 19.28 -22.06
C THR A 280 -1.37 19.07 -23.50
N GLU A 281 -1.65 20.01 -24.41
CA GLU A 281 -1.15 19.96 -25.80
C GLU A 281 0.37 20.08 -25.86
N ARG A 282 0.99 20.85 -24.94
CA ARG A 282 2.46 20.90 -24.78
C ARG A 282 3.07 19.61 -24.22
N GLY A 283 2.24 18.64 -23.79
CA GLY A 283 2.68 17.37 -23.22
C GLY A 283 2.72 17.32 -21.70
N LEU A 284 2.30 18.39 -20.99
CA LEU A 284 2.22 18.41 -19.54
C LEU A 284 1.11 17.48 -19.06
N ILE A 285 1.42 16.53 -18.18
CA ILE A 285 0.43 15.56 -17.67
C ILE A 285 -0.18 16.08 -16.37
N MET A 286 -1.51 16.14 -16.33
CA MET A 286 -2.23 16.61 -15.14
C MET A 286 -3.11 15.53 -14.51
N ILE A 287 -3.13 15.47 -13.18
CA ILE A 287 -4.02 14.63 -12.38
C ILE A 287 -4.97 15.53 -11.60
N ASN A 288 -6.27 15.29 -11.71
CA ASN A 288 -7.30 16.00 -10.94
C ASN A 288 -7.57 15.28 -9.62
N CYS A 289 -7.27 15.93 -8.50
CA CYS A 289 -7.62 15.49 -7.15
C CYS A 289 -8.68 16.42 -6.54
N THR A 290 -9.48 15.90 -5.62
CA THR A 290 -10.41 16.73 -4.86
C THR A 290 -9.70 17.44 -3.72
N GLN A 291 -10.12 18.68 -3.44
CA GLN A 291 -9.73 19.43 -2.24
C GLN A 291 -10.40 18.90 -0.96
N CYS A 292 -11.47 18.10 -1.09
CA CYS A 292 -12.18 17.55 0.04
C CYS A 292 -11.36 16.43 0.68
N LEU A 293 -11.27 16.43 2.02
CA LEU A 293 -10.55 15.40 2.76
C LEU A 293 -11.03 13.98 2.42
N ARG A 294 -12.34 13.80 2.26
CA ARG A 294 -12.97 12.53 1.87
C ARG A 294 -13.77 12.72 0.60
N GLY A 295 -13.68 11.77 -0.32
CA GLY A 295 -14.39 11.82 -1.60
C GLY A 295 -13.61 11.21 -2.75
N SER A 296 -14.20 11.29 -3.94
CA SER A 296 -13.59 10.80 -5.17
C SER A 296 -13.94 11.75 -6.32
N VAL A 297 -12.96 12.01 -7.19
CA VAL A 297 -13.17 12.71 -8.45
C VAL A 297 -13.99 11.82 -9.39
N THR A 298 -15.08 12.38 -9.93
CA THR A 298 -15.99 11.69 -10.84
C THR A 298 -16.14 12.45 -12.14
N THR A 299 -16.12 11.76 -13.27
CA THR A 299 -16.34 12.35 -14.60
C THR A 299 -17.83 12.49 -14.97
N SER A 300 -18.75 12.15 -14.05
CA SER A 300 -20.20 12.14 -14.31
C SER A 300 -20.84 13.53 -14.37
N TYR A 301 -20.21 14.56 -13.81
CA TYR A 301 -20.72 15.94 -13.85
C TYR A 301 -20.19 16.70 -15.08
N ALA A 302 -20.99 17.61 -15.66
CA ALA A 302 -20.62 18.40 -16.83
C ALA A 302 -19.31 19.20 -16.63
N THR A 303 -19.11 19.77 -15.44
CA THR A 303 -17.87 20.45 -15.00
C THR A 303 -16.67 19.52 -14.89
N GLY A 304 -16.88 18.26 -14.45
CA GLY A 304 -15.84 17.23 -14.41
C GLY A 304 -15.47 16.74 -15.81
N GLN A 305 -16.42 16.72 -16.75
CA GLN A 305 -16.16 16.42 -18.16
C GLN A 305 -15.31 17.49 -18.83
N ALA A 306 -15.43 18.77 -18.43
CA ALA A 306 -14.64 19.85 -19.03
C ALA A 306 -13.12 19.62 -18.85
N LEU A 307 -12.69 19.25 -17.64
CA LEU A 307 -11.28 18.92 -17.37
C LEU A 307 -10.84 17.64 -18.09
N SER A 308 -11.71 16.62 -18.16
CA SER A 308 -11.40 15.39 -18.90
C SER A 308 -11.24 15.65 -20.40
N LYS A 309 -12.10 16.51 -20.99
CA LYS A 309 -11.97 16.97 -22.38
C LYS A 309 -10.70 17.79 -22.60
N ALA A 310 -10.29 18.57 -21.59
CA ALA A 310 -9.02 19.29 -21.60
C ALA A 310 -7.79 18.39 -21.36
N GLY A 311 -7.94 17.06 -21.33
CA GLY A 311 -6.82 16.11 -21.25
C GLY A 311 -6.33 15.78 -19.85
N VAL A 312 -7.06 16.19 -18.80
CA VAL A 312 -6.69 15.94 -17.40
C VAL A 312 -7.12 14.54 -16.95
N VAL A 313 -6.23 13.80 -16.30
CA VAL A 313 -6.48 12.45 -15.77
C VAL A 313 -7.25 12.53 -14.44
N ALA A 314 -8.28 11.71 -14.26
CA ALA A 314 -8.99 11.63 -12.98
C ALA A 314 -8.13 10.94 -11.91
N GLY A 315 -7.92 11.62 -10.78
CA GLY A 315 -7.20 11.08 -9.62
C GLY A 315 -8.06 10.21 -8.70
N PHE A 316 -9.35 10.06 -8.99
CA PHE A 316 -10.33 9.33 -8.16
C PHE A 316 -10.26 9.78 -6.69
N ASP A 317 -10.07 8.84 -5.76
CA ASP A 317 -10.02 9.04 -4.31
C ASP A 317 -8.58 9.07 -3.75
N MET A 318 -7.57 9.29 -4.61
CA MET A 318 -6.18 9.50 -4.16
C MET A 318 -6.06 10.74 -3.28
N THR A 319 -5.16 10.67 -2.31
CA THR A 319 -4.69 11.87 -1.62
C THR A 319 -3.77 12.68 -2.54
N PRO A 320 -3.64 14.01 -2.34
CA PRO A 320 -2.69 14.83 -3.10
C PRO A 320 -1.24 14.35 -2.99
N GLU A 321 -0.83 13.84 -1.82
CA GLU A 321 0.50 13.27 -1.57
C GLU A 321 0.76 12.05 -2.47
N ALA A 322 -0.19 11.12 -2.51
CA ALA A 322 -0.11 9.93 -3.35
C ALA A 322 -0.12 10.27 -4.83
N ALA A 323 -0.99 11.20 -5.25
CA ALA A 323 -1.07 11.65 -6.64
C ALA A 323 0.25 12.31 -7.09
N LEU A 324 0.87 13.14 -6.25
CA LEU A 324 2.13 13.80 -6.56
C LEU A 324 3.28 12.78 -6.68
N SER A 325 3.39 11.87 -5.73
CA SER A 325 4.39 10.79 -5.78
C SER A 325 4.19 9.89 -7.01
N LYS A 326 2.95 9.52 -7.32
CA LYS A 326 2.61 8.70 -8.47
C LYS A 326 2.96 9.40 -9.78
N LEU A 327 2.64 10.69 -9.90
CA LEU A 327 2.96 11.50 -11.06
C LEU A 327 4.46 11.57 -11.29
N SER A 328 5.22 11.87 -10.24
CA SER A 328 6.68 11.90 -10.27
C SER A 328 7.29 10.55 -10.70
N TYR A 329 6.79 9.44 -10.14
CA TYR A 329 7.24 8.08 -10.46
C TYR A 329 6.93 7.68 -11.91
N VAL A 330 5.71 7.95 -12.40
CA VAL A 330 5.32 7.57 -13.78
C VAL A 330 6.02 8.45 -14.81
N LEU A 331 6.20 9.75 -14.55
CA LEU A 331 6.89 10.64 -15.46
C LEU A 331 8.36 10.28 -15.64
N ALA A 332 9.01 9.74 -14.60
CA ALA A 332 10.40 9.31 -14.64
C ALA A 332 10.66 8.13 -15.59
N LYS A 333 9.63 7.34 -15.93
CA LYS A 333 9.74 6.21 -16.87
C LYS A 333 9.96 6.72 -18.29
N GLN A 334 11.15 6.46 -18.84
CA GLN A 334 11.57 6.95 -20.17
C GLN A 334 11.07 6.08 -21.32
N ASP A 335 10.70 4.83 -21.01
CA ASP A 335 10.23 3.80 -21.95
C ASP A 335 8.75 3.92 -22.31
N LEU A 336 8.01 4.85 -21.69
CA LEU A 336 6.57 5.02 -21.86
C LEU A 336 6.24 6.30 -22.63
N SER A 337 5.33 6.17 -23.60
CA SER A 337 4.68 7.32 -24.26
C SER A 337 3.78 8.09 -23.29
N THR A 338 3.42 9.34 -23.64
CA THR A 338 2.50 10.17 -22.83
C THR A 338 1.15 9.47 -22.58
N GLU A 339 0.61 8.76 -23.57
CA GLU A 339 -0.67 8.05 -23.42
C GLU A 339 -0.55 6.81 -22.53
N GLU A 340 0.56 6.08 -22.60
CA GLU A 340 0.85 4.98 -21.67
C GLU A 340 1.02 5.48 -20.23
N LYS A 341 1.69 6.63 -20.06
CA LYS A 341 1.81 7.31 -18.76
C LYS A 341 0.42 7.68 -18.21
N LYS A 342 -0.44 8.33 -19.00
CA LYS A 342 -1.83 8.66 -18.58
C LYS A 342 -2.64 7.42 -18.22
N LYS A 343 -2.52 6.33 -19.00
CA LYS A 343 -3.17 5.05 -18.72
C LYS A 343 -2.67 4.42 -17.42
N MET A 344 -1.35 4.49 -17.15
CA MET A 344 -0.75 4.01 -15.92
C MET A 344 -1.21 4.82 -14.70
N LEU A 345 -1.30 6.15 -14.85
CA LEU A 345 -1.82 7.05 -13.81
C LEU A 345 -3.29 6.77 -13.46
N SER A 346 -4.08 6.31 -14.42
CA SER A 346 -5.50 5.97 -14.24
C SER A 346 -5.75 4.61 -13.58
N ARG A 347 -4.71 3.83 -13.29
CA ARG A 347 -4.80 2.47 -12.72
C ARG A 347 -4.33 2.45 -11.29
N ASN A 348 -4.94 1.63 -10.45
CA ASN A 348 -4.44 1.37 -9.10
C ASN A 348 -3.11 0.59 -9.16
N LEU A 349 -2.00 1.20 -8.73
CA LEU A 349 -0.67 0.59 -8.82
C LEU A 349 -0.21 -0.04 -7.50
N ARG A 350 -0.59 0.56 -6.36
CA ARG A 350 -0.06 0.27 -5.02
C ARG A 350 -1.13 0.38 -3.93
N GLY A 351 -2.40 0.30 -4.31
CA GLY A 351 -3.53 0.45 -3.38
C GLY A 351 -3.92 1.91 -3.12
N GLU A 352 -3.33 2.88 -3.82
CA GLU A 352 -3.52 4.33 -3.61
C GLU A 352 -4.88 4.86 -4.06
N MET A 353 -5.56 4.13 -4.97
CA MET A 353 -6.85 4.54 -5.52
C MET A 353 -7.85 3.38 -5.61
N MET A 354 -9.12 3.68 -5.42
CA MET A 354 -10.23 2.84 -5.79
C MET A 354 -10.84 3.35 -7.09
N VAL A 355 -10.55 2.65 -8.18
CA VAL A 355 -11.21 2.90 -9.45
C VAL A 355 -12.63 2.34 -9.33
N LYS A 356 -13.64 3.21 -9.27
CA LYS A 356 -15.03 2.77 -9.44
C LYS A 356 -15.17 2.34 -10.90
N PRO A 357 -15.48 1.08 -11.21
CA PRO A 357 -15.70 0.68 -12.59
C PRO A 357 -16.93 1.43 -13.11
N GLY A 358 -16.71 2.37 -14.03
CA GLY A 358 -17.78 3.02 -14.76
C GLY A 358 -18.56 1.95 -15.51
N GLY A 359 -19.79 1.69 -15.07
CA GLY A 359 -20.63 0.68 -15.69
C GLY A 359 -20.18 -0.76 -15.47
N ALA A 360 -19.62 -1.12 -14.31
CA ALA A 360 -19.57 -2.54 -13.94
C ALA A 360 -21.00 -3.11 -13.99
N LYS A 361 -21.32 -3.85 -15.05
CA LYS A 361 -22.13 -5.05 -14.90
C LYS A 361 -21.53 -5.79 -13.72
N LEU A 362 -22.30 -5.99 -12.65
CA LEU A 362 -21.90 -6.83 -11.52
C LEU A 362 -21.50 -8.19 -12.11
N SER A 363 -20.21 -8.39 -12.29
CA SER A 363 -19.69 -9.67 -12.74
C SER A 363 -19.59 -10.56 -11.52
N LEU A 364 -20.21 -11.73 -11.61
CA LEU A 364 -20.20 -12.74 -10.55
C LEU A 364 -18.83 -13.38 -10.39
N SER A 365 -17.90 -13.10 -11.29
CA SER A 365 -16.48 -13.39 -11.12
C SER A 365 -15.80 -12.48 -10.09
N ASP A 366 -16.43 -11.41 -9.58
CA ASP A 366 -15.86 -10.60 -8.51
C ASP A 366 -16.02 -11.34 -7.18
N SER A 367 -14.94 -11.99 -6.73
CA SER A 367 -14.96 -12.83 -5.53
C SER A 367 -15.38 -12.04 -4.29
N ARG A 368 -15.23 -10.71 -4.28
CA ARG A 368 -15.66 -9.83 -3.20
C ARG A 368 -17.18 -9.75 -3.04
N PHE A 369 -17.94 -9.82 -4.13
CA PHE A 369 -19.41 -9.83 -4.07
C PHE A 369 -19.91 -11.17 -3.50
N ILE A 370 -19.38 -12.28 -4.02
CA ILE A 370 -19.72 -13.62 -3.51
C ILE A 370 -19.27 -13.77 -2.05
N GLN A 371 -18.09 -13.27 -1.68
CA GLN A 371 -17.60 -13.26 -0.28
C GLN A 371 -18.49 -12.41 0.64
N ALA A 372 -19.00 -11.27 0.17
CA ALA A 372 -19.89 -10.44 0.97
C ALA A 372 -21.25 -11.13 1.22
N ILE A 373 -21.78 -11.85 0.23
CA ILE A 373 -22.99 -12.66 0.40
C ILE A 373 -22.70 -13.85 1.33
N ALA A 374 -21.60 -14.58 1.11
CA ALA A 374 -21.20 -15.72 1.94
C ALA A 374 -21.06 -15.34 3.42
N LYS A 375 -20.41 -14.20 3.70
CA LYS A 375 -20.31 -13.64 5.06
C LYS A 375 -21.67 -13.25 5.65
N SER A 376 -22.58 -12.71 4.84
CA SER A 376 -23.91 -12.30 5.31
C SER A 376 -24.82 -13.49 5.64
N PHE A 377 -24.62 -14.62 4.97
CA PHE A 377 -25.40 -15.85 5.20
C PHE A 377 -24.68 -16.90 6.05
N ASN A 378 -23.42 -16.65 6.44
CA ASN A 378 -22.56 -17.60 7.16
C ASN A 378 -22.41 -18.95 6.44
N ILE A 379 -22.34 -18.92 5.11
CA ILE A 379 -22.25 -20.11 4.23
C ILE A 379 -20.84 -20.19 3.62
N CYS A 380 -20.33 -21.39 3.38
CA CYS A 380 -19.05 -21.59 2.70
C CYS A 380 -19.09 -21.03 1.26
N PHE A 381 -18.01 -20.37 0.83
CA PHE A 381 -17.89 -19.76 -0.51
C PHE A 381 -18.23 -20.75 -1.64
N LYS A 382 -17.78 -22.01 -1.52
CA LYS A 382 -17.97 -23.05 -2.53
C LYS A 382 -19.43 -23.50 -2.66
N GLU A 383 -20.12 -23.66 -1.52
CA GLU A 383 -21.54 -24.05 -1.50
C GLU A 383 -22.44 -22.94 -2.05
N LEU A 384 -22.11 -21.68 -1.75
CA LEU A 384 -22.83 -20.54 -2.27
C LEU A 384 -22.64 -20.38 -3.79
N GLU A 385 -21.41 -20.58 -4.28
CA GLU A 385 -21.11 -20.54 -5.71
C GLU A 385 -21.85 -21.65 -6.48
N ASP A 386 -21.89 -22.87 -5.95
CA ASP A 386 -22.63 -24.00 -6.53
C ASP A 386 -24.15 -23.75 -6.56
N ALA A 387 -24.70 -23.10 -5.54
CA ALA A 387 -26.12 -22.78 -5.48
C ALA A 387 -26.51 -21.62 -6.41
N LEU A 388 -25.65 -20.62 -6.57
CA LEU A 388 -25.95 -19.41 -7.32
C LEU A 388 -25.66 -19.56 -8.82
N THR A 389 -24.63 -20.31 -9.22
CA THR A 389 -24.20 -20.43 -10.62
C THR A 389 -25.33 -20.84 -11.59
N PRO A 390 -26.19 -21.84 -11.29
CA PRO A 390 -27.30 -22.21 -12.17
C PRO A 390 -28.32 -21.07 -12.34
N THR A 391 -28.68 -20.41 -11.23
CA THR A 391 -29.67 -19.32 -11.21
C THR A 391 -29.16 -18.11 -12.02
N LEU A 392 -27.88 -17.82 -11.91
CA LEU A 392 -27.22 -16.71 -12.58
C LEU A 392 -27.01 -16.97 -14.07
N ALA A 393 -26.66 -18.20 -14.46
CA ALA A 393 -26.61 -18.61 -15.86
C ALA A 393 -28.00 -18.48 -16.52
N CYS A 394 -29.07 -18.87 -15.82
CA CYS A 394 -30.43 -18.67 -16.30
C CYS A 394 -30.78 -17.17 -16.45
N ALA A 395 -30.37 -16.32 -15.50
CA ALA A 395 -30.59 -14.88 -15.58
C ALA A 395 -29.84 -14.23 -16.75
N ALA A 396 -28.56 -14.57 -16.95
CA ALA A 396 -27.73 -14.10 -18.05
C ALA A 396 -28.28 -14.54 -19.41
N ALA A 397 -28.71 -15.81 -19.54
CA ALA A 397 -29.36 -16.32 -20.74
C ALA A 397 -30.67 -15.58 -21.06
N LYS A 398 -31.48 -15.26 -20.04
CA LYS A 398 -32.75 -14.53 -20.21
C LYS A 398 -32.55 -13.12 -20.80
N ILE A 399 -31.45 -12.45 -20.46
CA ILE A 399 -31.16 -11.09 -20.96
C ILE A 399 -30.21 -11.08 -22.18
N GLY A 400 -29.80 -12.26 -22.68
CA GLY A 400 -28.90 -12.39 -23.82
C GLY A 400 -27.46 -11.93 -23.53
N ASP A 401 -27.00 -11.97 -22.27
CA ASP A 401 -25.66 -11.52 -21.88
C ASP A 401 -24.62 -12.64 -22.11
N ILE A 402 -24.15 -12.73 -23.36
CA ILE A 402 -23.22 -13.78 -23.81
C ILE A 402 -21.88 -13.73 -23.08
N GLU A 403 -21.37 -12.53 -22.76
CA GLU A 403 -20.11 -12.36 -22.02
C GLU A 403 -20.21 -12.93 -20.60
N ALA A 404 -21.35 -12.71 -19.92
CA ALA A 404 -21.59 -13.26 -18.59
C ALA A 404 -21.71 -14.79 -18.61
N LEU A 405 -22.32 -15.37 -19.65
CA LEU A 405 -22.39 -16.82 -19.84
C LEU A 405 -21.01 -17.45 -20.11
N GLU A 406 -20.16 -16.77 -20.90
CA GLU A 406 -18.77 -17.22 -21.12
C GLU A 406 -17.94 -17.14 -19.84
N ALA A 407 -18.07 -16.05 -19.07
CA ALA A 407 -17.40 -15.93 -17.77
C ALA A 407 -17.81 -17.05 -16.80
N LEU A 408 -19.11 -17.36 -16.70
CA LEU A 408 -19.60 -18.48 -15.88
C LEU A 408 -19.11 -19.85 -16.39
N ARG A 409 -18.99 -20.03 -17.70
CA ARG A 409 -18.43 -21.27 -18.30
C ARG A 409 -16.95 -21.44 -17.98
N GLU A 410 -16.16 -20.38 -18.05
CA GLU A 410 -14.72 -20.44 -17.74
C GLU A 410 -14.46 -20.66 -16.24
N MET A 411 -15.33 -20.14 -15.35
CA MET A 411 -15.33 -20.51 -13.92
C MET A 411 -15.60 -22.01 -13.72
N GLY A 412 -16.50 -22.60 -14.53
CA GLY A 412 -16.75 -24.04 -14.52
C GLY A 412 -15.56 -24.88 -14.99
N LYS A 413 -14.82 -24.43 -16.01
CA LYS A 413 -13.65 -25.16 -16.56
C LYS A 413 -12.43 -25.18 -15.65
N GLN A 414 -12.25 -24.16 -14.79
CA GLN A 414 -11.19 -24.18 -13.77
C GLN A 414 -11.37 -25.32 -12.74
N ARG A 415 -12.54 -25.98 -12.69
CA ARG A 415 -12.79 -27.16 -11.86
C ARG A 415 -12.12 -28.43 -12.38
N ASP A 416 -12.06 -28.63 -13.69
CA ASP A 416 -11.58 -29.89 -14.29
C ASP A 416 -10.06 -30.04 -14.22
N VAL A 417 -9.32 -28.94 -14.10
CA VAL A 417 -7.84 -28.95 -14.07
C VAL A 417 -7.29 -29.30 -12.67
N MET A 418 -8.09 -29.18 -11.60
CA MET A 418 -7.68 -29.58 -10.25
C MET A 418 -8.13 -31.00 -9.84
N GLY A 419 -8.80 -31.75 -10.73
CA GLY A 419 -9.37 -33.07 -10.45
C GLY A 419 -8.57 -34.28 -10.97
N ALA A 420 -7.56 -34.09 -11.82
CA ALA A 420 -6.82 -35.19 -12.43
C ALA A 420 -5.43 -35.37 -11.81
N VAL A 421 -5.36 -36.09 -10.68
CA VAL A 421 -4.15 -36.80 -10.27
C VAL A 421 -4.25 -38.21 -10.86
N PRO A 422 -3.31 -38.68 -11.69
CA PRO A 422 -3.30 -40.08 -12.11
C PRO A 422 -2.89 -40.94 -10.91
N THR A 423 -3.83 -41.73 -10.41
CA THR A 423 -3.57 -42.91 -9.60
C THR A 423 -3.17 -44.05 -10.55
N ASP A 424 -1.90 -44.40 -10.61
CA ASP A 424 -1.44 -45.79 -10.80
C ASP A 424 0.08 -45.90 -10.57
N ASP A 425 0.51 -47.07 -10.10
CA ASP A 425 1.87 -47.55 -9.78
C ASP A 425 2.43 -47.33 -8.36
N PHE A 426 1.87 -48.05 -7.39
CA PHE A 426 2.63 -48.62 -6.25
C PHE A 426 2.00 -49.93 -5.77
N LEU A 427 2.18 -51.02 -6.53
CA LEU A 427 2.09 -52.40 -6.00
C LEU A 427 3.01 -53.31 -6.81
N GLN A 428 4.26 -53.44 -6.39
CA GLN A 428 5.01 -54.71 -6.39
C GLN A 428 6.41 -54.45 -5.85
N THR A 429 6.66 -54.82 -4.60
CA THR A 429 7.95 -55.38 -4.17
C THR A 429 7.76 -56.04 -2.80
N SER A 430 7.53 -57.34 -2.81
CA SER A 430 7.86 -58.20 -1.67
C SER A 430 8.31 -59.56 -2.19
N HIS A 431 9.59 -59.85 -1.92
CA HIS A 431 10.26 -61.14 -1.86
C HIS A 431 10.26 -62.07 -3.08
N SER A 432 11.46 -62.31 -3.60
CA SER A 432 12.07 -63.66 -3.48
C SER A 432 13.57 -63.60 -3.82
N SER A 433 14.37 -64.03 -2.85
CA SER A 433 15.72 -64.56 -3.01
C SER A 433 15.66 -65.91 -3.72
N ASN A 434 16.52 -66.16 -4.71
CA ASN A 434 17.09 -67.48 -5.04
C ASN A 434 18.12 -67.42 -6.19
N TYR A 435 19.32 -67.96 -5.91
CA TYR A 435 20.38 -68.49 -6.81
C TYR A 435 20.84 -67.59 -7.98
N MET A 436 22.11 -67.20 -8.12
CA MET A 436 23.37 -67.96 -8.07
C MET A 436 24.55 -67.01 -7.82
#